data_AF-A0A955PTH9-F1
#
_entry.id   AF-A0A955PTH9-F1
#
_cell.length_a   1.000
_cell.length_b   1.000
_cell.length_c   1.000
_cell.angle_alpha   90.00
_cell.angle_beta   90.00
_cell.angle_gamma   90.00
#
_symmetry.space_group_name_H-M   'P 1'
#
loop_
_entity.id
_entity.type
_entity.pdbx_description
1 polymer ?
#
loop_
_entity_poly.entity_id
_entity_poly.type
_entity_poly.pdbx_seq_one_letter_code
_entity_poly.pdbx_strand_id
1 'polypeptide(L)'
;EGQAVRALQAIHDFEYYTYAVAGCVGEFWTKMVCSHLPGFRVWDQTCMIPLAIRYGKGLQMVNILRDLPQDLRNGRCYIPTVLLNQVSLSPQQLLDESSAQAFRPLFRKLIQEARDHLDQGWRYTMAIPRLEIRLRLACMWPILIGIRTLQQLSVSPLVLSPNSPIKIARSDVYQIVASTGLTGGCGTVGTAYWGYWRKRII
;
A
#
# COMPACT_ATOMS: atom_id res chain seq x y z
N GLU A 1 -13.90 -27.64 -14.65
CA GLU A 1 -14.79 -26.60 -14.11
C GLU A 1 -13.93 -25.49 -13.51
N GLY A 2 -14.10 -24.25 -13.97
CA GLY A 2 -13.29 -23.13 -13.47
C GLY A 2 -13.65 -22.80 -12.03
N GLN A 3 -12.66 -22.70 -11.14
CA GLN A 3 -12.87 -22.34 -9.74
C GLN A 3 -13.55 -20.97 -9.64
N ALA A 4 -14.70 -20.88 -8.96
CA ALA A 4 -15.42 -19.63 -8.81
C ALA A 4 -14.60 -18.59 -8.03
N VAL A 5 -14.40 -17.40 -8.61
CA VAL A 5 -13.74 -16.27 -7.94
C VAL A 5 -14.65 -15.71 -6.85
N ARG A 6 -14.20 -15.76 -5.59
CA ARG A 6 -14.90 -15.20 -4.44
C ARG A 6 -14.45 -13.76 -4.22
N ALA A 7 -15.40 -12.84 -4.22
CA ALA A 7 -15.14 -11.42 -4.07
C ALA A 7 -15.79 -10.83 -2.80
N LEU A 8 -15.16 -9.77 -2.28
CA LEU A 8 -15.83 -8.91 -1.30
C LEU A 8 -17.06 -8.27 -1.94
N GLN A 9 -18.11 -8.04 -1.15
CA GLN A 9 -19.36 -7.55 -1.68
C GLN A 9 -19.39 -6.02 -1.67
N ALA A 10 -19.10 -5.42 -0.53
CA ALA A 10 -19.22 -3.98 -0.30
C ALA A 10 -17.89 -3.29 -0.03
N ILE A 11 -17.90 -1.95 -0.11
CA ILE A 11 -16.74 -1.10 0.22
C ILE A 11 -16.35 -1.30 1.69
N HIS A 12 -17.33 -1.40 2.59
CA HIS A 12 -17.06 -1.59 4.02
C HIS A 12 -16.33 -2.92 4.31
N ASP A 13 -16.59 -3.99 3.53
CA ASP A 13 -15.88 -5.26 3.67
C ASP A 13 -14.39 -5.10 3.36
N PHE A 14 -14.07 -4.32 2.33
CA PHE A 14 -12.69 -4.01 1.95
C PHE A 14 -11.98 -3.14 2.99
N GLU A 15 -12.68 -2.14 3.51
CA GLU A 15 -12.17 -1.30 4.58
C GLU A 15 -11.92 -2.09 5.87
N TYR A 16 -12.85 -2.96 6.24
CA TYR A 16 -12.73 -3.84 7.39
C TYR A 16 -11.60 -4.85 7.20
N TYR A 17 -11.53 -5.51 6.03
CA TYR A 17 -10.47 -6.46 5.72
C TYR A 17 -9.09 -5.82 5.82
N THR A 18 -8.88 -4.68 5.18
CA THR A 18 -7.59 -3.97 5.22
C THR A 18 -7.25 -3.44 6.63
N TYR A 19 -8.25 -3.09 7.44
CA TYR A 19 -8.04 -2.81 8.86
C TYR A 19 -7.62 -4.08 9.63
N ALA A 20 -8.39 -5.16 9.52
CA ALA A 20 -8.23 -6.37 10.31
C ALA A 20 -6.89 -7.06 10.09
N VAL A 21 -6.35 -7.02 8.85
CA VAL A 21 -5.09 -7.70 8.52
C VAL A 21 -3.85 -6.81 8.57
N ALA A 22 -4.01 -5.48 8.59
CA ALA A 22 -2.87 -4.56 8.52
C ALA A 22 -3.06 -3.25 9.29
N GLY A 23 -4.25 -2.63 9.23
CA GLY A 23 -4.52 -1.38 9.96
C GLY A 23 -4.40 -1.53 11.48
N CYS A 24 -4.92 -2.63 12.04
CA CYS A 24 -4.85 -2.93 13.47
C CYS A 24 -3.41 -3.10 13.96
N VAL A 25 -2.50 -3.57 13.09
CA VAL A 25 -1.05 -3.69 13.39
C VAL A 25 -0.42 -2.32 13.59
N GLY A 26 -0.83 -1.33 12.79
CA GLY A 26 -0.43 0.07 12.98
C GLY A 26 -0.86 0.61 14.33
N GLU A 27 -2.13 0.45 14.69
CA GLU A 27 -2.67 0.85 16.00
C GLU A 27 -1.92 0.17 17.15
N PHE A 28 -1.72 -1.15 17.07
CA PHE A 28 -0.99 -1.92 18.07
C PHE A 28 0.42 -1.38 18.29
N TRP A 29 1.19 -1.18 17.22
CA TRP A 29 2.56 -0.68 17.33
C TRP A 29 2.62 0.74 17.88
N THR A 30 1.69 1.62 17.51
CA THR A 30 1.59 2.97 18.10
C THR A 30 1.39 2.90 19.60
N LYS A 31 0.46 2.07 20.09
CA LYS A 31 0.22 1.89 21.54
C LYS A 31 1.46 1.34 22.24
N MET A 32 2.14 0.37 21.63
CA MET A 32 3.37 -0.22 22.17
C MET A 32 4.49 0.81 22.32
N VAL A 33 4.79 1.60 21.29
CA VAL A 33 5.88 2.59 21.36
C VAL A 33 5.55 3.71 22.35
N CYS A 34 4.30 4.18 22.39
CA CYS A 34 3.88 5.20 23.37
C CYS A 34 3.99 4.70 24.82
N SER A 35 3.73 3.41 25.06
CA SER A 35 3.75 2.83 26.40
C SER A 35 5.16 2.53 26.91
N HIS A 36 6.09 2.19 26.01
CA HIS A 36 7.38 1.61 26.39
C HIS A 36 8.61 2.45 26.00
N LEU A 37 8.49 3.39 25.06
CA LEU A 37 9.64 4.16 24.57
C LEU A 37 9.57 5.62 25.03
N PRO A 38 10.56 6.13 25.80
CA PRO A 38 10.55 7.50 26.31
C PRO A 38 10.41 8.58 25.23
N GLY A 39 10.96 8.35 24.04
CA GLY A 39 10.90 9.30 22.92
C GLY A 39 9.46 9.56 22.40
N PHE A 40 8.50 8.73 22.77
CA PHE A 40 7.12 8.78 22.29
C PHE A 40 6.12 9.29 23.34
N ARG A 41 6.59 9.69 24.54
CA ARG A 41 5.71 10.20 25.61
C ARG A 41 4.87 11.41 25.21
N VAL A 42 5.36 12.21 24.26
CA VAL A 42 4.69 13.41 23.74
C VAL A 42 3.76 13.12 22.56
N TRP A 43 3.67 11.88 22.09
CA TRP A 43 2.75 11.53 21.02
C TRP A 43 1.31 11.55 21.52
N ASP A 44 0.50 12.37 20.87
CA ASP A 44 -0.95 12.27 20.98
C ASP A 44 -1.44 11.03 20.21
N GLN A 45 -1.82 10.00 20.95
CA GLN A 45 -2.34 8.76 20.40
C GLN A 45 -3.61 8.98 19.58
N THR A 46 -4.44 9.98 19.91
CA THR A 46 -5.67 10.27 19.15
C THR A 46 -5.37 10.76 17.75
N CYS A 47 -4.22 11.43 17.56
CA CYS A 47 -3.71 11.84 16.25
C CYS A 47 -2.90 10.75 15.54
N MET A 48 -2.08 10.00 16.27
CA MET A 48 -1.13 9.05 15.66
C MET A 48 -1.77 7.72 15.25
N ILE A 49 -2.72 7.20 16.03
CA ILE A 49 -3.39 5.92 15.73
C ILE A 49 -4.11 5.96 14.38
N PRO A 50 -4.92 6.99 14.04
CA PRO A 50 -5.54 7.07 12.72
C PRO A 50 -4.54 7.07 11.56
N LEU A 51 -3.38 7.75 11.73
CA LEU A 51 -2.32 7.74 10.72
C LEU A 51 -1.69 6.34 10.59
N ALA A 52 -1.44 5.65 11.70
CA ALA A 52 -0.89 4.30 11.72
C ALA A 52 -1.84 3.27 11.13
N ILE A 53 -3.14 3.38 11.39
CA ILE A 53 -4.17 2.54 10.76
C ILE A 53 -4.15 2.76 9.25
N ARG A 54 -4.13 4.01 8.80
CA ARG A 54 -4.08 4.32 7.36
C ARG A 54 -2.77 3.86 6.72
N TYR A 55 -1.66 3.91 7.45
CA TYR A 55 -0.39 3.36 7.01
C TYR A 55 -0.50 1.85 6.72
N GLY A 56 -1.00 1.08 7.69
CA GLY A 56 -1.21 -0.37 7.53
C GLY A 56 -2.14 -0.70 6.37
N LYS A 57 -3.29 -0.02 6.28
CA LYS A 57 -4.23 -0.17 5.15
C LYS A 57 -3.55 0.09 3.80
N GLY A 58 -2.77 1.17 3.70
CA GLY A 58 -2.06 1.53 2.46
C GLY A 58 -1.08 0.46 1.99
N LEU A 59 -0.28 -0.10 2.90
CA LEU A 59 0.62 -1.21 2.57
C LEU A 59 -0.16 -2.44 2.09
N GLN A 60 -1.28 -2.76 2.73
CA GLN A 60 -2.11 -3.89 2.33
C GLN A 60 -2.75 -3.67 0.96
N MET A 61 -3.22 -2.45 0.67
CA MET A 61 -3.76 -2.11 -0.64
C MET A 61 -2.70 -2.26 -1.74
N VAL A 62 -1.46 -1.85 -1.50
CA VAL A 62 -0.35 -2.06 -2.45
C VAL A 62 -0.18 -3.55 -2.76
N ASN A 63 -0.20 -4.42 -1.73
CA ASN A 63 -0.10 -5.86 -1.93
C ASN A 63 -1.28 -6.41 -2.74
N ILE A 64 -2.51 -6.03 -2.38
CA ILE A 64 -3.72 -6.43 -3.10
C ILE A 64 -3.66 -6.05 -4.58
N LEU A 65 -3.21 -4.83 -4.90
CA LEU A 65 -3.13 -4.37 -6.29
C LEU A 65 -2.00 -5.04 -7.07
N ARG A 66 -0.85 -5.28 -6.41
CA ARG A 66 0.30 -5.96 -7.02
C ARG A 66 0.00 -7.43 -7.33
N ASP A 67 -0.64 -8.12 -6.38
CA ASP A 67 -0.83 -9.57 -6.44
C ASP A 67 -2.18 -9.96 -7.07
N LEU A 68 -2.99 -8.99 -7.50
CA LEU A 68 -4.33 -9.17 -8.07
C LEU A 68 -4.41 -10.31 -9.11
N PRO A 69 -3.53 -10.41 -10.14
CA PRO A 69 -3.62 -11.50 -11.12
C PRO A 69 -3.48 -12.89 -10.49
N GLN A 70 -2.59 -13.03 -9.51
CA GLN A 70 -2.34 -14.29 -8.84
C GLN A 70 -3.46 -14.64 -7.85
N ASP A 71 -3.99 -13.66 -7.13
CA ASP A 71 -5.13 -13.86 -6.25
C ASP A 71 -6.38 -14.30 -7.02
N LEU A 72 -6.65 -13.69 -8.19
CA LEU A 72 -7.75 -14.08 -9.06
C LEU A 72 -7.61 -15.53 -9.52
N ARG A 73 -6.43 -15.95 -9.96
CA ARG A 73 -6.14 -17.36 -10.31
C ARG A 73 -6.36 -18.32 -9.15
N ASN A 74 -6.13 -17.86 -7.92
CA ASN A 74 -6.38 -18.62 -6.70
C ASN A 74 -7.85 -18.57 -6.24
N GLY A 75 -8.75 -18.01 -7.06
CA GLY A 75 -10.18 -17.89 -6.77
C GLY A 75 -10.53 -16.79 -5.76
N ARG A 76 -9.65 -15.80 -5.54
CA ARG A 76 -9.86 -14.69 -4.60
C ARG A 76 -9.84 -13.35 -5.31
N CYS A 77 -10.81 -12.50 -5.02
CA CYS A 77 -10.82 -11.10 -5.43
C CYS A 77 -11.08 -10.21 -4.22
N TYR A 78 -10.11 -9.38 -3.84
CA TYR A 78 -10.29 -8.44 -2.73
C TYR A 78 -10.96 -7.13 -3.17
N ILE A 79 -11.17 -6.90 -4.46
CA ILE A 79 -11.86 -5.70 -4.94
C ILE A 79 -13.37 -5.92 -4.78
N PRO A 80 -14.08 -5.01 -4.08
CA PRO A 80 -15.52 -5.12 -3.91
C PRO A 80 -16.28 -5.24 -5.23
N THR A 81 -17.26 -6.14 -5.25
CA THR A 81 -18.17 -6.34 -6.38
C THR A 81 -18.92 -5.05 -6.73
N VAL A 82 -19.35 -4.28 -5.72
CA VAL A 82 -19.98 -2.96 -5.94
C VAL A 82 -19.09 -1.97 -6.69
N LEU A 83 -17.76 -2.04 -6.54
CA LEU A 83 -16.84 -1.17 -7.28
C LEU A 83 -16.63 -1.68 -8.71
N LEU A 84 -16.53 -3.00 -8.90
CA LEU A 84 -16.43 -3.61 -10.23
C LEU A 84 -17.68 -3.35 -11.08
N ASN A 85 -18.86 -3.37 -10.47
CA ASN A 85 -20.12 -3.04 -11.15
C ASN A 85 -20.13 -1.60 -11.71
N GLN A 86 -19.41 -0.64 -11.09
CA GLN A 86 -19.32 0.74 -11.60
C GLN A 86 -18.59 0.83 -12.94
N VAL A 87 -17.79 -0.18 -13.28
CA VAL A 87 -17.10 -0.29 -14.57
C VAL A 87 -17.64 -1.47 -15.40
N SER A 88 -18.84 -1.96 -15.08
CA SER A 88 -19.53 -3.05 -15.77
C SER A 88 -18.73 -4.35 -15.83
N LEU A 89 -17.96 -4.65 -14.79
CA LEU A 89 -17.19 -5.88 -14.66
C LEU A 89 -17.67 -6.72 -13.48
N SER A 90 -17.54 -8.04 -13.64
CA SER A 90 -17.65 -9.02 -12.56
C SER A 90 -16.26 -9.49 -12.12
N PRO A 91 -16.11 -10.05 -10.91
CA PRO A 91 -14.84 -10.62 -10.45
C PRO A 91 -14.26 -11.69 -11.40
N GLN A 92 -15.12 -12.52 -12.01
CA GLN A 92 -14.73 -13.57 -12.93
C GLN A 92 -14.15 -13.01 -14.23
N GLN A 93 -14.68 -11.89 -14.73
CA GLN A 93 -14.16 -11.25 -15.95
C GLN A 93 -12.74 -10.70 -15.78
N LEU A 94 -12.28 -10.45 -14.55
CA LEU A 94 -10.89 -10.04 -14.31
C LEU A 94 -9.86 -11.16 -14.55
N LEU A 95 -10.30 -12.42 -14.68
CA LEU A 95 -9.41 -13.51 -15.13
C LEU A 95 -9.04 -13.38 -16.61
N ASP A 96 -9.87 -12.67 -17.39
CA ASP A 96 -9.59 -12.37 -18.79
C ASP A 96 -8.77 -11.07 -18.89
N GLU A 97 -7.57 -11.19 -19.44
CA GLU A 97 -6.66 -10.06 -19.67
C GLU A 97 -7.27 -8.99 -20.60
N SER A 98 -8.24 -9.36 -21.45
CA SER A 98 -8.97 -8.42 -22.31
C SER A 98 -9.75 -7.36 -21.52
N SER A 99 -10.14 -7.68 -20.29
CA SER A 99 -10.85 -6.77 -19.37
C SER A 99 -9.97 -5.64 -18.82
N ALA A 100 -8.65 -5.68 -19.02
CA ALA A 100 -7.71 -4.73 -18.43
C ALA A 100 -8.02 -3.28 -18.80
N GLN A 101 -8.46 -3.02 -20.03
CA GLN A 101 -8.81 -1.68 -20.49
C GLN A 101 -10.06 -1.13 -19.80
N ALA A 102 -11.11 -1.95 -19.65
CA ALA A 102 -12.32 -1.58 -18.94
C ALA A 102 -12.09 -1.42 -17.43
N PHE A 103 -11.19 -2.23 -16.86
CA PHE A 103 -10.82 -2.17 -15.45
C PHE A 103 -9.92 -0.97 -15.09
N ARG A 104 -9.17 -0.44 -16.06
CA ARG A 104 -8.16 0.61 -15.87
C ARG A 104 -8.63 1.83 -15.06
N PRO A 105 -9.83 2.41 -15.27
CA PRO A 105 -10.29 3.56 -14.50
C PRO A 105 -10.46 3.24 -13.01
N LEU A 106 -11.02 2.07 -12.68
CA LEU A 106 -11.16 1.63 -11.29
C LEU A 106 -9.79 1.33 -10.67
N PHE A 107 -8.91 0.66 -11.42
CA PHE A 107 -7.55 0.37 -10.94
C PHE A 107 -6.77 1.64 -10.58
N ARG A 108 -6.88 2.70 -11.40
CA ARG A 108 -6.29 4.02 -11.09
C ARG A 108 -6.87 4.64 -9.82
N LYS A 109 -8.19 4.55 -9.59
CA LYS A 109 -8.81 5.03 -8.35
C LYS A 109 -8.25 4.29 -7.13
N LEU A 110 -8.09 2.97 -7.20
CA LEU A 110 -7.53 2.18 -6.12
C LEU A 110 -6.04 2.48 -5.87
N ILE A 111 -5.25 2.71 -6.92
CA ILE A 111 -3.86 3.19 -6.80
C ILE A 111 -3.83 4.54 -6.08
N GLN A 112 -4.73 5.46 -6.46
CA GLN A 112 -4.83 6.78 -5.86
C GLN A 112 -5.18 6.69 -4.37
N GLU A 113 -6.13 5.84 -4.00
CA GLU A 113 -6.50 5.60 -2.61
C GLU A 113 -5.36 4.98 -1.79
N ALA A 114 -4.66 3.98 -2.36
CA ALA A 114 -3.47 3.39 -1.74
C ALA A 114 -2.38 4.45 -1.51
N ARG A 115 -2.14 5.33 -2.50
CA ARG A 115 -1.21 6.46 -2.37
C ARG A 115 -1.60 7.39 -1.23
N ASP A 116 -2.88 7.74 -1.11
CA ASP A 116 -3.36 8.66 -0.08
C ASP A 116 -3.26 8.05 1.34
N HIS A 117 -3.40 6.73 1.45
CA HIS A 117 -3.08 6.00 2.67
C HIS A 117 -1.59 6.01 3.00
N LEU A 118 -0.73 5.76 2.02
CA LEU A 118 0.72 5.84 2.21
C LEU A 118 1.20 7.26 2.53
N ASP A 119 0.53 8.31 2.02
CA ASP A 119 0.78 9.70 2.42
C ASP A 119 0.57 9.89 3.94
N GLN A 120 -0.46 9.27 4.53
CA GLN A 120 -0.64 9.29 5.98
C GLN A 120 0.44 8.47 6.71
N GLY A 121 0.84 7.33 6.14
CA GLY A 121 1.97 6.56 6.65
C GLY A 121 3.29 7.34 6.62
N TRP A 122 3.50 8.18 5.60
CA TRP A 122 4.66 9.05 5.53
C TRP A 122 4.62 10.11 6.65
N ARG A 123 3.46 10.73 6.89
CA ARG A 123 3.26 11.66 8.01
C ARG A 123 3.54 10.99 9.37
N TYR A 124 3.02 9.79 9.58
CA TYR A 124 3.30 8.98 10.77
C TYR A 124 4.81 8.72 10.93
N THR A 125 5.46 8.27 9.86
CA THR A 125 6.90 7.97 9.85
C THR A 125 7.75 9.20 10.14
N MET A 126 7.37 10.37 9.64
CA MET A 126 8.07 11.61 9.90
C MET A 126 7.86 12.14 11.33
N ALA A 127 6.75 11.78 11.98
CA ALA A 127 6.47 12.10 13.38
C ALA A 127 7.29 11.26 14.38
N ILE A 128 7.89 10.14 13.94
CA ILE A 128 8.77 9.32 14.78
C ILE A 128 10.01 10.16 15.17
N PRO A 129 10.42 10.20 16.45
CA PRO A 129 11.56 10.98 16.89
C PRO A 129 12.82 10.72 16.06
N ARG A 130 13.58 11.77 15.74
CA ARG A 130 14.74 11.67 14.84
C ARG A 130 15.84 10.74 15.35
N LEU A 131 15.94 10.58 16.67
CA LEU A 131 16.91 9.69 17.31
C LEU A 131 16.49 8.21 17.23
N GLU A 132 15.22 7.93 16.97
CA GLU A 132 14.68 6.57 16.80
C GLU A 132 14.92 6.05 15.38
N ILE A 133 16.18 6.09 14.94
CA ILE A 133 16.61 5.85 13.55
C ILE A 133 16.11 4.50 13.03
N ARG A 134 16.24 3.45 13.84
CA ARG A 134 15.84 2.09 13.45
C ARG A 134 14.34 1.99 13.19
N LEU A 135 13.52 2.60 14.06
CA LEU A 135 12.06 2.63 13.88
C LEU A 135 11.67 3.46 12.67
N ARG A 136 12.31 4.61 12.46
CA ARG A 136 12.11 5.44 11.27
C ARG A 136 12.38 4.64 10.00
N LEU A 137 13.55 4.01 9.89
CA LEU A 137 13.92 3.23 8.72
C LEU A 137 12.99 2.04 8.49
N ALA A 138 12.59 1.33 9.57
CA ALA A 138 11.64 0.23 9.50
C ALA A 138 10.28 0.66 8.93
N CYS A 139 9.82 1.89 9.22
CA CYS A 139 8.61 2.43 8.62
C CYS A 139 8.83 3.03 7.22
N MET A 140 9.99 3.66 6.96
CA MET A 140 10.30 4.27 5.67
C MET A 140 10.37 3.24 4.55
N TRP A 141 11.07 2.11 4.74
CA TRP A 141 11.34 1.19 3.64
C TRP A 141 10.07 0.59 3.02
N PRO A 142 9.09 0.08 3.78
CA PRO A 142 7.83 -0.41 3.20
C PRO A 142 7.08 0.67 2.41
N ILE A 143 7.11 1.92 2.87
CA ILE A 143 6.43 3.03 2.19
C ILE A 143 7.12 3.38 0.87
N LEU A 144 8.45 3.48 0.88
CA LEU A 144 9.25 3.82 -0.30
C LEU A 144 9.24 2.69 -1.35
N ILE A 145 9.22 1.44 -0.90
CA ILE A 145 8.98 0.27 -1.74
C ILE A 145 7.55 0.29 -2.30
N GLY A 146 6.57 0.64 -1.46
CA GLY A 146 5.17 0.72 -1.83
C GLY A 146 4.92 1.76 -2.93
N ILE A 147 5.45 2.98 -2.80
CA ILE A 147 5.26 4.02 -3.82
C ILE A 147 5.89 3.68 -5.16
N ARG A 148 7.06 3.01 -5.15
CA ARG A 148 7.69 2.47 -6.37
C ARG A 148 6.81 1.41 -7.02
N THR A 149 6.25 0.51 -6.22
CA THR A 149 5.33 -0.52 -6.70
C THR A 149 4.10 0.13 -7.34
N LEU A 150 3.46 1.09 -6.67
CA LEU A 150 2.31 1.81 -7.21
C LEU A 150 2.64 2.54 -8.51
N GLN A 151 3.83 3.13 -8.64
CA GLN A 151 4.26 3.77 -9.88
C GLN A 151 4.42 2.76 -11.02
N GLN A 152 5.00 1.59 -10.77
CA GLN A 152 5.08 0.54 -11.80
C GLN A 152 3.69 0.03 -12.20
N LEU A 153 2.80 -0.14 -11.23
CA LEU A 153 1.40 -0.52 -11.48
C LEU A 153 0.65 0.53 -12.29
N SER A 154 0.87 1.83 -12.03
CA SER A 154 0.16 2.92 -12.71
C SER A 154 0.54 3.06 -14.19
N VAL A 155 1.75 2.65 -14.57
CA VAL A 155 2.22 2.71 -15.97
C VAL A 155 2.06 1.39 -16.72
N SER A 156 2.00 0.25 -16.02
CA SER A 156 1.89 -1.05 -16.68
C SER A 156 0.53 -1.21 -17.39
N PRO A 157 0.49 -1.69 -18.65
CA PRO A 157 -0.75 -2.08 -19.31
C PRO A 157 -1.19 -3.50 -18.93
N LEU A 158 -0.28 -4.33 -18.40
CA LEU A 158 -0.49 -5.77 -18.16
C LEU A 158 -0.94 -6.08 -16.71
N VAL A 159 -1.83 -5.25 -16.15
CA VAL A 159 -2.19 -5.31 -14.72
C VAL A 159 -3.00 -6.56 -14.33
N LEU A 160 -3.63 -7.23 -15.30
CA LEU A 160 -4.31 -8.51 -15.11
C LEU A 160 -3.48 -9.70 -15.58
N SER A 161 -2.29 -9.46 -16.18
CA SER A 161 -1.48 -10.53 -16.74
C SER A 161 -0.66 -11.21 -15.64
N PRO A 162 -0.93 -12.48 -15.33
CA PRO A 162 -0.28 -13.20 -14.25
C PRO A 162 1.12 -13.72 -14.63
N ASN A 163 1.44 -13.75 -15.93
CA ASN A 163 2.76 -14.13 -16.43
C ASN A 163 3.76 -12.95 -16.41
N SER A 164 3.29 -11.74 -16.10
CA SER A 164 4.09 -10.52 -16.03
C SER A 164 4.02 -9.89 -14.63
N PRO A 165 4.55 -10.56 -13.58
CA PRO A 165 4.46 -10.04 -12.22
C PRO A 165 5.19 -8.70 -12.11
N ILE A 166 4.48 -7.67 -11.64
CA ILE A 166 5.04 -6.33 -11.47
C ILE A 166 5.79 -6.31 -10.14
N LYS A 167 7.13 -6.34 -10.24
CA LYS A 167 8.02 -6.38 -9.09
C LYS A 167 9.10 -5.32 -9.22
N ILE A 168 9.35 -4.60 -8.13
CA ILE A 168 10.48 -3.69 -8.05
C ILE A 168 11.80 -4.45 -8.13
N ALA A 169 12.79 -3.89 -8.83
CA ALA A 169 14.08 -4.52 -8.96
C ALA A 169 14.80 -4.54 -7.60
N ARG A 170 15.60 -5.59 -7.34
CA ARG A 170 16.41 -5.66 -6.11
C ARG A 170 17.39 -4.48 -5.99
N SER A 171 17.90 -4.00 -7.12
CA SER A 171 18.75 -2.80 -7.20
C SER A 171 18.02 -1.55 -6.69
N ASP A 172 16.75 -1.35 -7.06
CA ASP A 172 15.94 -0.23 -6.55
C ASP A 172 15.75 -0.35 -5.04
N VAL A 173 15.48 -1.56 -4.53
CA VAL A 173 15.37 -1.81 -3.08
C VAL A 173 16.67 -1.46 -2.38
N TYR A 174 17.81 -1.93 -2.89
CA TYR A 174 19.11 -1.61 -2.29
C TYR A 174 19.43 -0.12 -2.36
N GLN A 175 19.03 0.58 -3.43
CA GLN A 175 19.20 2.02 -3.52
C GLN A 175 18.35 2.76 -2.45
N ILE A 176 17.10 2.33 -2.23
CA ILE A 176 16.25 2.86 -1.15
C ILE A 176 16.93 2.64 0.21
N VAL A 177 17.32 1.39 0.49
CA VAL A 177 17.92 1.00 1.77
C VAL A 177 19.23 1.75 2.02
N ALA A 178 20.12 1.81 1.03
CA ALA A 178 21.41 2.50 1.15
C ALA A 178 21.23 4.01 1.33
N SER A 179 20.46 4.68 0.47
CA SER A 179 20.29 6.15 0.54
C SER A 179 19.62 6.63 1.82
N THR A 180 18.62 5.90 2.31
CA THR A 180 17.94 6.25 3.57
C THR A 180 18.72 5.79 4.80
N GLY A 181 19.37 4.62 4.74
CA GLY A 181 20.21 4.08 5.80
C GLY A 181 21.45 4.94 6.06
N LEU A 182 22.17 5.34 5.01
CA LEU A 182 23.36 6.21 5.10
C LEU A 182 23.06 7.59 5.68
N THR A 183 21.81 8.05 5.57
CA THR A 183 21.38 9.34 6.12
C THR A 183 20.67 9.20 7.48
N GLY A 184 20.69 8.02 8.10
CA GLY A 184 20.07 7.78 9.39
C GLY A 184 18.55 8.01 9.39
N GLY A 185 17.88 7.76 8.26
CA GLY A 185 16.45 8.06 8.11
C GLY A 185 16.13 9.55 8.12
N CYS A 186 17.09 10.37 7.64
CA CYS A 186 16.91 11.81 7.46
C CYS A 186 15.64 12.08 6.65
N GLY A 187 14.78 12.95 7.20
CA GLY A 187 13.51 13.31 6.58
C GLY A 187 13.70 13.91 5.18
N THR A 188 14.81 14.60 4.91
CA THR A 188 15.05 15.27 3.62
C THR A 188 15.20 14.28 2.47
N VAL A 189 16.11 13.30 2.58
CA VAL A 189 16.35 12.32 1.50
C VAL A 189 15.14 11.43 1.28
N GLY A 190 14.54 10.93 2.37
CA GLY A 190 13.32 10.14 2.30
C GLY A 190 12.16 10.92 1.67
N THR A 191 11.96 12.19 2.07
CA THR A 191 10.84 13.01 1.58
C THR A 191 11.05 13.45 0.15
N ALA A 192 12.30 13.70 -0.26
CA ALA A 192 12.63 13.98 -1.66
C ALA A 192 12.31 12.77 -2.55
N TYR A 193 12.72 11.57 -2.13
CA TYR A 193 12.39 10.33 -2.84
C TYR A 193 10.87 10.10 -2.89
N TRP A 194 10.20 10.18 -1.75
CA TRP A 194 8.75 10.07 -1.62
C TRP A 194 8.04 11.03 -2.59
N GLY A 195 8.37 12.31 -2.53
CA GLY A 195 7.78 13.35 -3.37
C GLY A 195 8.05 13.16 -4.86
N TYR A 196 9.24 12.68 -5.23
CA TYR A 196 9.60 12.42 -6.62
C TYR A 196 8.71 11.34 -7.26
N TRP A 197 8.51 10.23 -6.56
CA TRP A 197 7.72 9.10 -7.08
C TRP A 197 6.22 9.31 -6.93
N ARG A 198 5.78 9.95 -5.85
CA ARG A 198 4.38 10.33 -5.63
C ARG A 198 3.82 11.17 -6.79
N LYS A 199 4.61 12.10 -7.32
CA LYS A 199 4.24 12.96 -8.47
C LYS A 199 4.17 12.21 -9.81
N ARG A 200 4.71 10.99 -9.89
CA ARG A 200 4.77 10.17 -11.12
C ARG A 200 3.71 9.05 -11.15
N ILE A 201 2.81 9.03 -10.17
CA ILE A 201 1.63 8.17 -10.17
C ILE A 201 0.51 8.94 -10.84
N ILE A 202 0.02 8.40 -11.96
CA ILE A 202 -1.03 8.96 -12.82
C ILE A 202 -2.35 8.24 -12.55
#